data_AF-A0A3B9S2M6-F1
#
_entry.id   AF-A0A3B9S2M6-F1
#
_cell.length_a   1.000
_cell.length_b   1.000
_cell.length_c   1.000
_cell.angle_alpha   90.00
_cell.angle_beta   90.00
_cell.angle_gamma   90.00
#
_symmetry.space_group_name_H-M   'P 1'
#
loop_
_entity.id
_entity.type
_entity.pdbx_description
1 polymer ?
#
loop_
_entity_poly.entity_id
_entity_poly.type
_entity_poly.pdbx_seq_one_letter_code
_entity_poly.pdbx_strand_id
1 'polypeptide(L)'
;MPGLLPEIDPEGLLEYSVVYTDRSLNHMSQSFQTVMNDISITLKKVYNADAVVVVPGSGTFGMEAVARQFATEKKCLVIRNGWFSFRWTQIFDKGQIPSKSTVLKARRVKEEKHAPFAPVPIEEVVAAIKSEKPDLVFAPHVETSSGIILPVDYIRAVA
;
A
#
# COMPACT_ATOMS: atom_id res chain seq x y z
N MET A 1 -37.97 -16.51 15.04
CA MET A 1 -37.08 -16.57 16.21
C MET A 1 -36.04 -15.48 16.03
N PRO A 2 -35.83 -14.56 16.97
CA PRO A 2 -34.64 -13.71 16.93
C PRO A 2 -33.38 -14.57 17.15
N GLY A 3 -32.22 -14.11 16.67
CA GLY A 3 -30.93 -14.75 16.98
C GLY A 3 -30.69 -14.83 18.49
N LEU A 4 -29.75 -15.67 18.95
CA LEU A 4 -29.49 -15.80 20.39
C LEU A 4 -28.94 -14.49 20.98
N LEU A 5 -28.33 -13.65 20.14
CA LEU A 5 -27.89 -12.31 20.47
C LEU A 5 -28.54 -11.26 19.53
N PRO A 6 -29.19 -10.23 20.09
CA PRO A 6 -29.89 -9.22 19.28
C PRO A 6 -28.99 -8.06 18.82
N GLU A 7 -27.74 -7.97 19.28
CA GLU A 7 -26.95 -6.74 19.15
C GLU A 7 -26.21 -6.58 17.80
N ILE A 8 -25.88 -7.69 17.13
CA ILE A 8 -24.94 -7.67 15.99
C ILE A 8 -25.58 -7.24 14.67
N ASP A 9 -26.77 -7.76 14.34
CA ASP A 9 -27.57 -7.36 13.18
C ASP A 9 -29.06 -7.41 13.56
N PRO A 10 -29.56 -6.42 14.34
CA PRO A 10 -30.86 -6.51 15.02
C PRO A 10 -32.06 -6.69 14.06
N GLU A 11 -31.98 -6.07 12.89
CA GLU A 11 -32.97 -6.15 11.81
C GLU A 11 -32.57 -7.17 10.72
N GLY A 12 -31.57 -7.99 11.01
CA GLY A 12 -30.97 -8.97 10.11
C GLY A 12 -31.78 -10.27 9.99
N LEU A 13 -31.29 -11.14 9.10
CA LEU A 13 -31.82 -12.50 8.97
C LEU A 13 -31.26 -13.42 10.07
N LEU A 14 -31.92 -14.54 10.31
CA LEU A 14 -31.37 -15.60 11.16
C LEU A 14 -30.09 -16.17 10.53
N GLU A 15 -29.04 -16.28 11.34
CA GLU A 15 -27.72 -16.73 10.89
C GLU A 15 -27.64 -18.26 10.81
N TYR A 16 -27.84 -18.78 9.60
CA TYR A 16 -27.66 -20.20 9.25
C TYR A 16 -26.62 -20.40 8.14
N SER A 17 -25.81 -19.37 7.83
CA SER A 17 -24.73 -19.52 6.87
C SER A 17 -23.60 -20.38 7.43
N VAL A 18 -22.75 -20.87 6.53
CA VAL A 18 -21.57 -21.68 6.88
C VAL A 18 -20.34 -20.84 7.22
N VAL A 19 -20.45 -19.51 7.16
CA VAL A 19 -19.31 -18.58 7.25
C VAL A 19 -19.32 -17.72 8.52
N TYR A 20 -20.46 -17.59 9.20
CA TYR A 20 -20.60 -16.82 10.45
C TYR A 20 -21.49 -17.53 11.46
N THR A 21 -21.46 -17.00 12.68
CA THR A 21 -22.46 -17.22 13.72
C THR A 21 -23.06 -15.87 14.11
N ASP A 22 -24.10 -15.86 14.95
CA ASP A 22 -24.75 -14.64 15.45
C ASP A 22 -23.86 -13.73 16.34
N ARG A 23 -22.57 -14.07 16.46
CA ARG A 23 -21.53 -13.32 17.16
C ARG A 23 -20.77 -12.34 16.27
N SER A 24 -21.02 -12.34 14.97
CA SER A 24 -20.26 -11.54 14.01
C SER A 24 -21.16 -11.07 12.89
N LEU A 25 -20.89 -9.86 12.38
CA LEU A 25 -21.68 -9.30 11.31
C LEU A 25 -21.41 -10.06 10.00
N ASN A 26 -22.46 -10.63 9.42
CA ASN A 26 -22.33 -11.38 8.18
C ASN A 26 -22.00 -10.43 7.01
N HIS A 27 -20.99 -10.75 6.20
CA HIS A 27 -20.60 -9.91 5.07
C HIS A 27 -21.67 -9.80 3.97
N MET A 28 -22.65 -10.69 3.97
CA MET A 28 -23.79 -10.67 3.05
C MET A 28 -24.95 -9.79 3.56
N SER A 29 -24.94 -9.38 4.83
CA SER A 29 -26.00 -8.55 5.43
C SER A 29 -26.08 -7.16 4.77
N GLN A 30 -27.26 -6.54 4.81
CA GLN A 30 -27.43 -5.16 4.34
C GLN A 30 -26.59 -4.17 5.15
N SER A 31 -26.46 -4.42 6.46
CA SER A 31 -25.62 -3.67 7.38
C SER A 31 -24.14 -3.67 6.90
N PHE A 32 -23.57 -4.84 6.59
CA PHE A 32 -22.18 -4.91 6.12
C PHE A 32 -22.00 -4.34 4.70
N GLN A 33 -22.97 -4.55 3.81
CA GLN A 33 -22.95 -3.95 2.47
C GLN A 33 -22.88 -2.42 2.56
N THR A 34 -23.65 -1.82 3.46
CA THR A 34 -23.61 -0.37 3.73
C THR A 34 -22.24 0.06 4.23
N VAL A 35 -21.66 -0.65 5.21
CA VAL A 35 -20.30 -0.38 5.70
C VAL A 35 -19.26 -0.39 4.58
N MET A 36 -19.29 -1.40 3.70
CA MET A 36 -18.33 -1.50 2.60
C MET A 36 -18.53 -0.42 1.53
N ASN A 37 -19.78 -0.03 1.25
CA ASN A 37 -20.09 1.09 0.37
C ASN A 37 -19.59 2.43 0.95
N ASP A 38 -19.78 2.66 2.26
CA ASP A 38 -19.31 3.86 2.95
C ASP A 38 -17.79 3.95 2.96
N ILE A 39 -17.09 2.83 3.21
CA ILE A 39 -15.63 2.74 3.09
C ILE A 39 -15.19 3.11 1.67
N SER A 40 -15.84 2.55 0.64
CA SER A 40 -15.54 2.82 -0.76
C SER A 40 -15.73 4.29 -1.11
N ILE A 41 -16.87 4.88 -0.77
CA ILE A 41 -17.18 6.30 -1.03
C ILE A 41 -16.19 7.21 -0.32
N THR A 42 -15.97 6.97 0.98
CA THR A 42 -15.12 7.83 1.82
C THR A 42 -13.68 7.82 1.33
N LEU A 43 -13.10 6.63 1.10
CA LEU A 43 -11.70 6.52 0.69
C LEU A 43 -11.47 7.04 -0.74
N LYS A 44 -12.39 6.82 -1.67
CA LYS A 44 -12.31 7.43 -3.02
C LYS A 44 -12.31 8.95 -2.94
N LYS A 45 -13.15 9.54 -2.08
CA LYS A 45 -13.21 10.99 -1.88
C LYS A 45 -11.94 11.55 -1.24
N VAL A 46 -11.43 10.91 -0.19
CA VAL A 46 -10.21 11.37 0.54
C VAL A 46 -8.98 11.36 -0.36
N TYR A 47 -8.81 10.31 -1.16
CA TYR A 47 -7.62 10.15 -2.02
C TYR A 47 -7.84 10.60 -3.47
N ASN A 48 -9.03 11.11 -3.81
CA ASN A 48 -9.43 11.43 -5.17
C ASN A 48 -9.14 10.27 -6.15
N ALA A 49 -9.56 9.06 -5.78
CA ALA A 49 -9.28 7.82 -6.50
C ALA A 49 -10.53 7.29 -7.23
N ASP A 50 -10.33 6.66 -8.38
CA ASP A 50 -11.41 6.03 -9.16
C ASP A 50 -11.98 4.77 -8.47
N ALA A 51 -11.10 4.02 -7.80
CA ALA A 51 -11.43 2.76 -7.14
C ALA A 51 -10.65 2.57 -5.84
N VAL A 52 -11.20 1.73 -4.95
CA VAL A 52 -10.60 1.36 -3.66
C VAL A 52 -10.74 -0.16 -3.48
N VAL A 53 -9.71 -0.77 -2.89
CA VAL A 53 -9.68 -2.20 -2.56
C VAL A 53 -9.31 -2.36 -1.09
N VAL A 54 -10.06 -3.19 -0.37
CA VAL A 54 -9.73 -3.62 1.00
C VAL A 54 -9.14 -5.02 0.92
N VAL A 55 -7.88 -5.16 1.34
CA VAL A 55 -7.17 -6.45 1.38
C VAL A 55 -7.12 -6.94 2.83
N PRO A 56 -7.82 -8.04 3.19
CA PRO A 56 -7.76 -8.59 4.53
C PRO A 56 -6.33 -8.97 4.92
N GLY A 57 -5.86 -8.47 6.08
CA GLY A 57 -4.49 -8.64 6.54
C GLY A 57 -3.94 -7.38 7.17
N SER A 58 -2.87 -6.83 6.60
CA SER A 58 -2.23 -5.58 7.06
C SER A 58 -1.74 -4.74 5.87
N GLY A 59 -1.17 -3.55 6.14
CA GLY A 59 -0.60 -2.71 5.08
C GLY A 59 0.43 -3.43 4.21
N THR A 60 1.24 -4.32 4.79
CA THR A 60 2.21 -5.15 4.03
C THR A 60 1.53 -6.10 3.04
N PHE A 61 0.32 -6.59 3.35
CA PHE A 61 -0.42 -7.45 2.43
C PHE A 61 -0.92 -6.65 1.22
N GLY A 62 -1.32 -5.39 1.44
CA GLY A 62 -1.60 -4.46 0.35
C GLY A 62 -0.39 -4.21 -0.54
N MET A 63 0.80 -4.03 0.05
CA MET A 63 2.06 -3.91 -0.71
C MET A 63 2.30 -5.16 -1.58
N GLU A 64 2.21 -6.35 -1.01
CA GLU A 64 2.46 -7.59 -1.75
C GLU A 64 1.39 -7.87 -2.81
N ALA A 65 0.13 -7.54 -2.55
CA ALA A 65 -0.95 -7.63 -3.54
C ALA A 65 -0.65 -6.77 -4.77
N VAL A 66 -0.24 -5.51 -4.57
CA VAL A 66 0.16 -4.59 -5.67
C VAL A 66 1.38 -5.14 -6.41
N ALA A 67 2.40 -5.61 -5.69
CA ALA A 67 3.61 -6.17 -6.31
C ALA A 67 3.27 -7.37 -7.20
N ARG A 68 2.50 -8.34 -6.70
CA ARG A 68 2.16 -9.55 -7.47
C ARG A 68 1.26 -9.23 -8.67
N GLN A 69 0.33 -8.28 -8.52
CA GLN A 69 -0.62 -7.94 -9.57
C GLN A 69 0.04 -7.18 -10.73
N PHE A 70 0.97 -6.26 -10.43
CA PHE A 70 1.49 -5.32 -11.44
C PHE A 70 2.97 -5.49 -11.74
N ALA A 71 3.80 -5.97 -10.80
CA ALA A 71 5.26 -6.02 -10.96
C ALA A 71 5.80 -7.34 -11.47
N THR A 72 4.97 -8.39 -11.61
CA THR A 72 5.40 -9.70 -12.10
C THR A 72 6.04 -9.58 -13.49
N GLU A 73 7.30 -10.04 -13.61
CA GLU A 73 8.15 -9.94 -14.81
C GLU A 73 8.41 -8.51 -15.32
N LYS A 74 8.11 -7.49 -14.52
CA LYS A 74 8.33 -6.08 -14.87
C LYS A 74 9.66 -5.52 -14.38
N LYS A 75 10.11 -4.43 -15.00
CA LYS A 75 11.22 -3.60 -14.51
C LYS A 75 10.69 -2.64 -13.46
N CYS A 76 11.23 -2.70 -12.26
CA CYS A 76 10.80 -1.87 -11.14
C CYS A 76 11.92 -0.95 -10.67
N LEU A 77 11.56 0.26 -10.26
CA LEU A 77 12.47 1.19 -9.56
C LEU A 77 11.93 1.44 -8.16
N VAL A 78 12.79 1.35 -7.14
CA VAL A 78 12.42 1.56 -5.73
C VAL A 78 13.20 2.74 -5.17
N ILE A 79 12.48 3.77 -4.71
CA ILE A 79 13.06 4.86 -3.90
C ILE A 79 13.10 4.37 -2.45
N ARG A 80 14.30 4.03 -1.97
CA ARG A 80 14.52 3.42 -0.66
C ARG A 80 15.04 4.45 0.34
N ASN A 81 14.13 4.92 1.18
CA ASN A 81 14.42 5.87 2.26
C ASN A 81 14.66 5.21 3.62
N GLY A 82 14.43 3.91 3.74
CA GLY A 82 14.54 3.19 5.02
C GLY A 82 14.00 1.77 4.96
N TRP A 83 13.55 1.27 6.11
CA TRP A 83 13.18 -0.14 6.31
C TRP A 83 11.83 -0.50 5.68
N PHE A 84 10.86 0.40 5.67
CA PHE A 84 9.54 0.13 5.10
C PHE A 84 9.56 0.20 3.56
N SER A 85 10.42 1.03 2.96
CA SER A 85 10.70 1.03 1.53
C SER A 85 11.66 -0.08 1.10
N PHE A 86 12.56 -0.54 1.99
CA PHE A 86 13.30 -1.79 1.78
C PHE A 86 12.36 -2.99 1.66
N ARG A 87 11.18 -2.94 2.29
CA ARG A 87 10.20 -4.02 2.23
C ARG A 87 9.76 -4.39 0.82
N TRP A 88 9.72 -3.44 -0.12
CA TRP A 88 9.45 -3.73 -1.53
C TRP A 88 10.42 -4.77 -2.09
N THR A 89 11.72 -4.56 -1.88
CA THR A 89 12.73 -5.54 -2.31
C THR A 89 12.67 -6.84 -1.51
N GLN A 90 12.31 -6.81 -0.22
CA GLN A 90 12.09 -8.07 0.52
C GLN A 90 10.96 -8.91 -0.09
N ILE A 91 9.86 -8.26 -0.49
CA ILE A 91 8.73 -8.89 -1.18
C ILE A 91 9.18 -9.41 -2.55
N PHE A 92 9.89 -8.60 -3.34
CA PHE A 92 10.38 -8.98 -4.66
C PHE A 92 11.33 -10.19 -4.61
N ASP A 93 12.30 -10.18 -3.70
CA ASP A 93 13.31 -11.23 -3.58
C ASP A 93 12.68 -12.53 -3.08
N LYS A 94 11.72 -12.45 -2.15
CA LYS A 94 11.02 -13.64 -1.65
C LYS A 94 10.06 -14.24 -2.67
N GLY A 95 9.38 -13.39 -3.44
CA GLY A 95 8.41 -13.83 -4.44
C GLY A 95 8.98 -14.07 -5.84
N GLN A 96 10.25 -13.71 -6.08
CA GLN A 96 10.85 -13.65 -7.42
C GLN A 96 9.94 -12.92 -8.43
N ILE A 97 9.47 -11.72 -8.03
CA ILE A 97 8.36 -11.03 -8.71
C ILE A 97 8.83 -10.26 -9.97
N PRO A 98 9.64 -9.19 -9.85
CA PRO A 98 10.06 -8.42 -11.03
C PRO A 98 11.14 -9.13 -11.83
N SER A 99 11.21 -8.84 -13.14
CA SER A 99 12.33 -9.28 -13.99
C SER A 99 13.62 -8.50 -13.70
N LYS A 100 13.49 -7.26 -13.19
CA LYS A 100 14.60 -6.42 -12.72
C LYS A 100 14.10 -5.46 -11.65
N SER A 101 14.91 -5.24 -10.60
CA SER A 101 14.69 -4.14 -9.66
C SER A 101 15.92 -3.24 -9.53
N THR A 102 15.72 -1.94 -9.68
CA THR A 102 16.72 -0.90 -9.42
C THR A 102 16.36 -0.16 -8.15
N VAL A 103 17.36 0.17 -7.32
CA VAL A 103 17.13 0.78 -6.01
C VAL A 103 17.92 2.08 -5.90
N LEU A 104 17.21 3.19 -5.67
CA LEU A 104 17.76 4.51 -5.41
C LEU A 104 17.66 4.78 -3.90
N LYS A 105 18.80 4.83 -3.20
CA LYS A 105 18.85 4.90 -1.74
C LYS A 105 19.01 6.33 -1.24
N ALA A 106 18.28 6.69 -0.20
CA ALA A 106 18.57 7.89 0.59
C ALA A 106 20.05 7.93 1.01
N ARG A 107 20.61 9.15 1.08
CA ARG A 107 22.02 9.39 1.42
C ARG A 107 22.17 10.48 2.47
N ARG A 108 23.28 10.48 3.20
CA ARG A 108 23.60 11.56 4.14
C ARG A 108 23.80 12.86 3.39
N VAL A 109 23.34 13.96 3.97
CA VAL A 109 23.52 15.30 3.37
C VAL A 109 24.97 15.82 3.47
N LYS A 110 25.75 15.27 4.41
CA LYS A 110 27.16 15.61 4.68
C LYS A 110 27.92 14.37 5.14
N GLU A 111 29.25 14.41 5.09
CA GLU A 111 30.12 13.30 5.51
C GLU A 111 30.30 13.17 7.04
N GLU A 112 29.53 13.91 7.83
CA GLU A 112 29.58 13.85 9.28
C GLU A 112 28.93 12.58 9.84
N LYS A 113 29.42 12.09 10.98
CA LYS A 113 28.98 10.82 11.60
C LYS A 113 27.48 10.73 11.85
N HIS A 114 26.86 11.84 12.26
CA HIS A 114 25.44 11.94 12.63
C HIS A 114 24.65 12.86 11.68
N ALA A 115 25.14 13.08 10.46
CA ALA A 115 24.41 13.86 9.47
C ALA A 115 23.04 13.23 9.14
N PRO A 116 21.99 14.05 8.98
CA PRO A 116 20.68 13.54 8.59
C PRO A 116 20.72 12.95 7.17
N PHE A 117 19.76 12.08 6.89
CA PHE A 117 19.55 11.52 5.55
C PHE A 117 18.51 12.32 4.78
N ALA A 118 18.72 12.43 3.47
CA ALA A 118 17.76 12.95 2.51
C ALA A 118 17.44 11.88 1.46
N PRO A 119 16.24 11.90 0.84
CA PRO A 119 15.96 11.07 -0.31
C PRO A 119 16.92 11.40 -1.46
N VAL A 120 17.02 10.51 -2.45
CA VAL A 120 17.78 10.79 -3.68
C VAL A 120 17.23 12.06 -4.33
N PRO A 121 18.06 13.00 -4.82
CA PRO A 121 17.58 14.20 -5.50
C PRO A 121 16.63 13.85 -6.65
N ILE A 122 15.58 14.65 -6.82
CA ILE A 122 14.52 14.34 -7.78
C ILE A 122 15.05 14.28 -9.21
N GLU A 123 16.04 15.09 -9.54
CA GLU A 123 16.67 15.13 -10.85
C GLU A 123 17.37 13.80 -11.18
N GLU A 124 18.02 13.20 -10.19
CA GLU A 124 18.66 11.87 -10.32
C GLU A 124 17.60 10.77 -10.50
N VAL A 125 16.47 10.86 -9.78
CA VAL A 125 15.36 9.91 -9.93
C VAL A 125 14.73 10.01 -11.31
N VAL A 126 14.42 11.22 -11.78
CA VAL A 126 13.86 11.45 -13.12
C VAL A 126 14.82 11.00 -14.21
N ALA A 127 16.12 11.25 -14.06
CA ALA A 127 17.14 10.76 -14.99
C ALA A 127 17.17 9.22 -15.04
N ALA A 128 17.12 8.55 -13.88
CA ALA A 128 17.05 7.10 -13.80
C ALA A 128 15.78 6.53 -14.45
N ILE A 129 14.61 7.14 -14.20
CA ILE A 129 13.35 6.73 -14.84
C ILE A 129 13.45 6.84 -16.37
N LYS A 130 13.96 7.97 -16.89
CA LYS A 130 14.12 8.17 -18.35
C LYS A 130 15.11 7.19 -18.98
N SER A 131 16.21 6.90 -18.29
CA SER A 131 17.26 6.01 -18.79
C SER A 131 16.83 4.54 -18.73
N GLU A 132 16.28 4.11 -17.60
CA GLU A 132 15.98 2.70 -17.36
C GLU A 132 14.60 2.27 -17.85
N LYS A 133 13.69 3.23 -18.02
CA LYS A 133 12.29 3.02 -18.42
C LYS A 133 11.63 1.92 -17.59
N PRO A 134 11.58 2.05 -16.25
CA PRO A 134 10.88 1.08 -15.42
C PRO A 134 9.39 1.08 -15.74
N ASP A 135 8.75 -0.08 -15.65
CA ASP A 135 7.30 -0.21 -15.80
C ASP A 135 6.57 0.28 -14.53
N LEU A 136 7.21 0.17 -13.36
CA LEU A 136 6.67 0.63 -12.07
C LEU A 136 7.73 1.33 -11.22
N VAL A 137 7.30 2.39 -10.52
CA VAL A 137 8.10 3.07 -9.49
C VAL A 137 7.42 2.92 -8.13
N PHE A 138 8.19 2.51 -7.13
CA PHE A 138 7.74 2.34 -5.75
C PHE A 138 8.44 3.37 -4.86
N ALA A 139 7.65 4.23 -4.21
CA ALA A 139 8.18 5.29 -3.35
C ALA A 139 7.36 5.42 -2.06
N PRO A 140 8.00 5.48 -0.87
CA PRO A 140 7.28 5.76 0.37
C PRO A 140 6.96 7.26 0.43
N HIS A 141 5.68 7.64 0.52
CA HIS A 141 5.33 9.05 0.79
C HIS A 141 5.96 9.50 2.12
N VAL A 142 5.84 8.68 3.16
CA VAL A 142 6.56 8.84 4.43
C VAL A 142 7.25 7.53 4.76
N GLU A 143 8.55 7.58 5.05
CA GLU A 143 9.30 6.43 5.55
C GLU A 143 9.42 6.49 7.07
N THR A 144 8.72 5.57 7.73
CA THR A 144 8.61 5.53 9.19
C THR A 144 9.97 5.32 9.88
N SER A 145 10.88 4.53 9.29
CA SER A 145 12.14 4.21 9.97
C SER A 145 13.15 5.36 9.94
N SER A 146 12.99 6.32 9.02
CA SER A 146 13.93 7.44 8.84
C SER A 146 13.29 8.81 9.07
N GLY A 147 11.96 8.89 9.17
CA GLY A 147 11.23 10.15 9.27
C GLY A 147 11.27 10.99 7.99
N ILE A 148 11.69 10.42 6.86
CA ILE A 148 11.76 11.12 5.58
C ILE A 148 10.37 11.17 4.96
N ILE A 149 9.89 12.37 4.65
CA ILE A 149 8.70 12.63 3.83
C ILE A 149 9.12 13.08 2.43
N LEU A 150 8.50 12.51 1.39
CA LEU A 150 8.65 12.96 0.02
C LEU A 150 7.67 14.13 -0.23
N PRO A 151 8.14 15.34 -0.59
CA PRO A 151 7.26 16.45 -0.89
C PRO A 151 6.32 16.16 -2.07
N VAL A 152 5.18 16.84 -2.13
CA VAL A 152 4.19 16.66 -3.21
C VAL A 152 4.82 16.87 -4.59
N ASP A 153 5.65 17.89 -4.77
CA ASP A 153 6.29 18.16 -6.07
C ASP A 153 7.33 17.10 -6.44
N TYR A 154 7.95 16.46 -5.45
CA TYR A 154 8.80 15.29 -5.68
C TYR A 154 7.97 14.13 -6.23
N ILE A 155 6.84 13.81 -5.60
CA ILE A 155 5.95 12.72 -6.04
C ILE A 155 5.40 13.00 -7.44
N ARG A 156 4.99 14.25 -7.72
CA ARG A 156 4.51 14.66 -9.05
C ARG A 156 5.55 14.50 -10.15
N ALA A 157 6.83 14.70 -9.84
CA ALA A 157 7.90 14.54 -10.82
C ALA A 157 8.30 13.07 -11.05
N VAL A 158 7.93 12.17 -10.13
CA VAL A 158 8.13 10.71 -10.27
C VAL A 158 7.04 10.07 -11.13
N ALA A 159 5.80 10.55 -11.01
CA ALA A 159 4.62 10.06 -11.73
C ALA A 159 4.59 10.53 -13.20
#